data_AF-A0A3A9EMZ8-F1
#
_entry.id   AF-A0A3A9EMZ8-F1
#
_cell.length_a   1.000
_cell.length_b   1.000
_cell.length_c   1.000
_cell.angle_alpha   90.00
_cell.angle_beta   90.00
_cell.angle_gamma   90.00
#
_symmetry.space_group_name_H-M   'P 1'
#
loop_
_entity.id
_entity.type
_entity.pdbx_description
1 polymer ?
#
loop_
_entity_poly.entity_id
_entity_poly.type
_entity_poly.pdbx_seq_one_letter_code
_entity_poly.pdbx_strand_id
1 'polypeptide(L)'
;MKKKEIIVIGGGASGMMAAIAASSKDSEVLLLEQKDRVGKKLLSTGNGKCNLTNSYQGQECYRGRHPEFAWEVFRQFSYEDTIAFFSKLGIYIKNKNQGIYPFSEQASAVVDVLRMGLSEHGVRVHTGQKVLFIEKKKRFFVQTEKERWEGDAVILASGGKAAPMTGSDG
;
A
#
# COMPACT_ATOMS: atom_id res chain seq x y z
N MET A 1 -20.92 9.92 16.25
CA MET A 1 -21.36 9.61 14.87
C MET A 1 -20.82 8.23 14.50
N LYS A 2 -21.51 7.45 13.64
CA LYS A 2 -20.99 6.16 13.17
C LYS A 2 -19.77 6.43 12.27
N LYS A 3 -18.63 5.81 12.55
CA LYS A 3 -17.42 5.94 11.72
C LYS A 3 -17.64 5.26 10.36
N LYS A 4 -16.98 5.79 9.33
CA LYS A 4 -16.97 5.23 7.98
C LYS A 4 -16.09 3.98 7.95
N GLU A 5 -16.62 2.84 7.50
CA GLU A 5 -15.88 1.59 7.40
C GLU A 5 -15.27 1.45 6.00
N ILE A 6 -13.94 1.34 5.91
CA ILE A 6 -13.21 1.28 4.64
C ILE A 6 -12.47 -0.05 4.55
N ILE A 7 -12.67 -0.79 3.46
CA ILE A 7 -11.96 -2.05 3.19
C ILE A 7 -10.88 -1.82 2.13
N VAL A 8 -9.63 -2.13 2.46
CA VAL A 8 -8.50 -2.11 1.53
C VAL A 8 -8.17 -3.55 1.15
N ILE A 9 -8.07 -3.83 -0.14
CA ILE A 9 -7.79 -5.18 -0.66
C ILE A 9 -6.40 -5.20 -1.27
N GLY A 10 -5.50 -6.00 -0.68
CA GLY A 10 -4.09 -6.11 -1.03
C GLY A 10 -3.21 -5.38 -0.02
N GLY A 11 -2.32 -6.12 0.64
CA GLY A 11 -1.33 -5.62 1.61
C GLY A 11 0.02 -5.29 0.99
N GLY A 12 0.04 -4.82 -0.26
CA GLY A 12 1.24 -4.30 -0.93
C GLY A 12 1.60 -2.88 -0.50
N ALA A 13 2.54 -2.26 -1.20
CA ALA A 13 2.98 -0.88 -0.91
C ALA A 13 1.80 0.11 -0.93
N SER A 14 1.03 0.11 -2.03
CA SER A 14 -0.14 0.99 -2.20
C SER A 14 -1.22 0.72 -1.15
N GLY A 15 -1.51 -0.54 -0.85
CA GLY A 15 -2.55 -0.90 0.11
C GLY A 15 -2.21 -0.51 1.55
N MET A 16 -0.96 -0.73 1.99
CA MET A 16 -0.54 -0.30 3.31
C MET A 16 -0.55 1.23 3.45
N MET A 17 -0.05 1.96 2.44
CA MET A 17 -0.11 3.42 2.40
C MET A 17 -1.55 3.94 2.41
N ALA A 18 -2.42 3.37 1.57
CA ALA A 18 -3.82 3.77 1.50
C ALA A 18 -4.56 3.51 2.82
N ALA A 19 -4.26 2.39 3.50
CA ALA A 19 -4.88 2.09 4.78
C ALA A 19 -4.46 3.06 5.89
N ILE A 20 -3.17 3.43 5.95
CA ILE A 20 -2.66 4.45 6.87
C ILE A 20 -3.34 5.80 6.57
N ALA A 21 -3.33 6.24 5.31
CA ALA A 21 -3.89 7.52 4.90
C ALA A 21 -5.41 7.62 5.10
N ALA A 22 -6.14 6.50 4.93
CA ALA A 22 -7.58 6.45 5.11
C ALA A 22 -8.02 6.35 6.59
N SER A 23 -7.09 6.12 7.51
CA SER A 23 -7.37 5.99 8.95
C SER A 23 -7.46 7.36 9.60
N SER A 24 -8.56 7.62 10.30
CA SER A 24 -8.83 8.90 10.95
C SER A 24 -9.77 8.73 12.14
N LYS A 25 -10.12 9.82 12.82
CA LYS A 25 -11.13 9.78 13.90
C LYS A 25 -12.53 9.39 13.39
N ASP A 26 -12.80 9.64 12.11
CA ASP A 26 -14.10 9.45 11.48
C ASP A 26 -14.17 8.19 10.60
N SER A 27 -13.09 7.39 10.54
CA SER A 27 -13.02 6.17 9.72
C SER A 27 -12.35 5.02 10.46
N GLU A 28 -12.78 3.80 10.13
CA GLU A 28 -12.13 2.55 10.54
C GLU A 28 -11.73 1.76 9.30
N VAL A 29 -10.50 1.27 9.29
CA VAL A 29 -9.92 0.62 8.12
C VAL A 29 -9.67 -0.86 8.40
N LEU A 30 -10.13 -1.71 7.47
CA LEU A 30 -9.80 -3.13 7.39
C LEU A 30 -8.94 -3.36 6.16
N LEU A 31 -7.74 -3.92 6.33
CA LEU A 31 -6.87 -4.33 5.24
C LEU A 31 -6.86 -5.86 5.12
N LEU A 32 -7.25 -6.36 3.95
CA LEU A 32 -7.28 -7.78 3.60
C LEU A 32 -6.09 -8.13 2.70
N GLU A 33 -5.31 -9.13 3.09
CA GLU A 33 -4.16 -9.63 2.31
C GLU A 33 -4.30 -11.14 2.07
N GLN A 34 -4.08 -11.58 0.83
CA GLN A 34 -4.24 -12.99 0.47
C GLN A 34 -3.12 -13.90 1.01
N LYS A 35 -1.90 -13.38 1.18
CA LYS A 35 -0.77 -14.13 1.74
C LYS A 35 -0.76 -14.06 3.26
N ASP A 36 0.09 -14.88 3.88
CA ASP A 36 0.30 -14.96 5.34
C ASP A 36 0.87 -13.68 5.96
N ARG A 37 1.34 -12.74 5.16
CA ARG A 37 1.88 -11.46 5.62
C ARG A 37 1.76 -10.38 4.57
N VAL A 38 1.57 -9.14 5.01
CA VAL A 38 1.64 -7.94 4.17
C VAL A 38 3.08 -7.65 3.72
N GLY A 39 3.24 -6.91 2.62
CA GLY A 39 4.52 -6.39 2.15
C GLY A 39 5.44 -7.39 1.47
N LYS A 40 4.99 -8.62 1.15
CA LYS A 40 5.86 -9.66 0.57
C LYS A 40 6.64 -9.20 -0.67
N LYS A 41 5.98 -8.50 -1.59
CA LYS A 41 6.62 -8.03 -2.82
C LYS A 41 7.65 -6.93 -2.56
N LEU A 42 7.44 -6.09 -1.55
CA LEU A 42 8.40 -5.04 -1.18
C LEU A 42 9.76 -5.63 -0.79
N LEU A 43 9.77 -6.80 -0.13
CA LEU A 43 10.99 -7.48 0.32
C LEU A 43 11.97 -7.81 -0.82
N SER A 44 11.50 -7.96 -2.07
CA SER A 44 12.37 -8.23 -3.22
C SER A 44 12.72 -6.99 -4.05
N THR A 45 12.10 -5.84 -3.78
CA THR A 45 12.37 -4.61 -4.53
C THR A 45 13.77 -4.06 -4.27
N GLY A 46 14.37 -3.42 -5.28
CA GLY A 46 15.73 -2.88 -5.16
C GLY A 46 16.78 -3.94 -4.82
N ASN A 47 16.54 -5.20 -5.23
CA ASN A 47 17.37 -6.35 -4.88
C ASN A 47 17.50 -6.57 -3.36
N GLY A 48 16.38 -6.48 -2.66
CA GLY A 48 16.30 -6.61 -1.20
C GLY A 48 16.56 -5.32 -0.43
N LYS A 49 16.80 -4.21 -1.12
CA LYS A 49 17.14 -2.91 -0.49
C LYS A 49 15.97 -1.95 -0.38
N CYS A 50 14.92 -2.20 -1.15
CA CYS A 50 13.76 -1.31 -1.34
C CYS A 50 14.12 0.08 -1.88
N ASN A 51 13.93 0.26 -3.19
CA ASN A 51 13.95 1.59 -3.79
C ASN A 51 12.61 2.26 -3.48
N LEU A 52 12.59 3.15 -2.48
CA LEU A 52 11.39 3.79 -1.93
C LEU A 52 10.71 4.69 -2.96
N THR A 53 11.52 5.51 -3.63
CA THR A 53 11.09 6.47 -4.64
C THR A 53 12.28 6.91 -5.50
N ASN A 54 12.06 7.80 -6.45
CA ASN A 54 13.08 8.37 -7.31
C ASN A 54 12.95 9.89 -7.31
N SER A 55 14.06 10.63 -7.29
CA SER A 55 14.06 12.09 -7.38
C SER A 55 13.68 12.60 -8.78
N TYR A 56 13.65 11.72 -9.77
CA TYR A 56 13.21 11.98 -11.13
C TYR A 56 11.92 11.18 -11.42
N GLN A 57 10.80 11.88 -11.56
CA GLN A 57 9.45 11.29 -11.74
C GLN A 57 8.69 11.92 -12.93
N GLY A 58 9.39 12.25 -14.02
CA GLY A 58 8.76 12.83 -15.22
C GLY A 58 7.71 11.90 -15.85
N GLN A 59 6.79 12.46 -16.64
CA GLN A 59 5.70 11.71 -17.29
C GLN A 59 6.23 10.55 -18.14
N GLU A 60 7.39 10.73 -18.77
CA GLU A 60 8.09 9.73 -19.57
C GLU A 60 8.61 8.52 -18.78
N CYS A 61 8.64 8.60 -17.45
CA CYS A 61 8.98 7.48 -16.57
C CYS A 61 7.82 6.50 -16.38
N TYR A 62 6.60 6.88 -16.77
CA TYR A 62 5.37 6.09 -16.57
C TYR A 62 4.82 5.60 -17.91
N ARG A 63 4.39 4.33 -17.94
CA ARG A 63 3.85 3.68 -19.14
C ARG A 63 2.37 3.35 -18.94
N GLY A 64 1.54 3.69 -19.92
CA GLY A 64 0.11 3.41 -19.90
C GLY A 64 -0.63 4.19 -20.97
N ARG A 65 -1.96 4.05 -21.00
CA ARG A 65 -2.83 4.84 -21.89
C ARG A 65 -2.94 6.31 -21.48
N HIS A 66 -2.71 6.58 -20.20
CA HIS A 66 -2.84 7.90 -19.57
C HIS A 66 -1.64 8.18 -18.64
N PRO A 67 -0.41 8.32 -19.17
CA PRO A 67 0.77 8.59 -18.34
C PRO A 67 0.68 9.92 -17.56
N GLU A 68 -0.08 10.90 -18.07
CA GLU A 68 -0.37 12.18 -17.43
C GLU A 68 -1.05 12.04 -16.06
N PHE A 69 -1.82 10.96 -15.85
CA PHE A 69 -2.49 10.70 -14.58
C PHE A 69 -1.50 10.58 -13.41
N ALA A 70 -0.30 10.05 -13.66
CA ALA A 70 0.73 9.96 -12.62
C ALA A 70 1.09 11.34 -12.05
N TRP A 71 1.08 12.38 -12.89
CA TRP A 71 1.40 13.74 -12.47
C TRP A 71 0.31 14.38 -11.61
N GLU A 72 -0.97 14.05 -11.85
CA GLU A 72 -2.06 14.48 -10.97
C GLU A 72 -1.92 13.91 -9.56
N VAL A 73 -1.38 12.70 -9.44
CA VAL A 73 -1.06 12.06 -8.17
C VAL A 73 0.16 12.73 -7.52
N PHE A 74 1.25 12.95 -8.25
CA PHE A 74 2.47 13.55 -7.67
C PHE A 74 2.30 14.99 -7.21
N ARG A 75 1.35 15.75 -7.78
CA ARG A 75 0.98 17.08 -7.27
C ARG A 75 0.37 17.05 -5.86
N GLN A 76 -0.21 15.91 -5.46
CA GLN A 76 -0.82 15.73 -4.14
C GLN A 76 0.11 14.99 -3.17
N PHE A 77 1.01 14.16 -3.69
CA PHE A 77 1.99 13.41 -2.91
C PHE A 77 3.28 13.19 -3.72
N SER A 78 4.24 14.07 -3.50
CA SER A 78 5.52 14.14 -4.21
C SER A 78 6.54 13.08 -3.73
N TYR A 79 7.71 13.00 -4.38
CA TYR A 79 8.80 12.17 -3.85
C TYR A 79 9.35 12.73 -2.54
N GLU A 80 9.32 14.06 -2.34
CA GLU A 80 9.67 14.70 -1.07
C GLU A 80 8.69 14.30 0.03
N ASP A 81 7.39 14.24 -0.27
CA ASP A 81 6.37 13.74 0.68
C ASP A 81 6.60 12.27 1.02
N THR A 82 7.05 11.47 0.04
CA THR A 82 7.44 10.07 0.28
C THR A 82 8.63 9.98 1.24
N ILE A 83 9.66 10.81 1.04
CA ILE A 83 10.83 10.92 1.93
C ILE A 83 10.38 11.32 3.33
N ALA A 84 9.56 12.35 3.46
CA ALA A 84 9.06 12.86 4.73
C ALA A 84 8.22 11.81 5.47
N PHE A 85 7.36 11.08 4.74
CA PHE A 85 6.55 10.00 5.29
C PHE A 85 7.40 8.90 5.92
N PHE A 86 8.37 8.36 5.18
CA PHE A 86 9.24 7.29 5.70
C PHE A 86 10.18 7.80 6.80
N SER A 87 10.63 9.04 6.71
CA SER A 87 11.44 9.67 7.77
C SER A 87 10.66 9.80 9.08
N LYS A 88 9.38 10.18 9.01
CA LYS A 88 8.48 10.24 10.18
C LYS A 88 8.25 8.87 10.83
N LEU A 89 8.26 7.80 10.04
CA LEU A 89 8.19 6.42 10.54
C LEU A 89 9.55 5.87 11.01
N GLY A 90 10.61 6.68 11.00
CA GLY A 90 11.93 6.33 11.55
C GLY A 90 12.93 5.77 10.53
N ILE A 91 12.67 5.85 9.22
CA ILE A 91 13.64 5.45 8.20
C ILE A 91 14.60 6.60 7.91
N TYR A 92 15.87 6.39 8.18
CA TYR A 92 16.92 7.29 7.68
C TYR A 92 17.15 7.05 6.18
N ILE A 93 17.23 8.13 5.41
CA ILE A 93 17.20 8.07 3.94
C ILE A 93 18.61 8.13 3.35
N LYS A 94 18.85 7.32 2.32
CA LYS A 94 20.08 7.30 1.53
C LYS A 94 19.75 7.57 0.06
N ASN A 95 20.33 8.63 -0.48
CA ASN A 95 20.28 8.90 -1.90
C ASN A 95 21.38 8.11 -2.63
N LYS A 96 21.03 7.43 -3.72
CA LYS A 96 21.94 6.71 -4.60
C LYS A 96 21.64 7.09 -6.06
N ASN A 97 22.37 8.09 -6.56
CA ASN A 97 22.10 8.78 -7.83
C ASN A 97 20.75 9.49 -7.82
N GLN A 98 19.74 8.89 -8.46
CA GLN A 98 18.35 9.37 -8.45
C GLN A 98 17.44 8.48 -7.59
N GLY A 99 17.91 7.28 -7.19
CA GLY A 99 17.12 6.36 -6.40
C GLY A 99 17.22 6.65 -4.91
N ILE A 100 16.11 6.52 -4.20
CA ILE A 100 15.99 6.81 -2.77
C ILE A 100 15.77 5.50 -2.01
N TYR A 101 16.64 5.21 -1.05
CA TYR A 101 16.69 3.94 -0.32
C TYR A 101 16.68 4.18 1.20
N PRO A 102 16.29 3.18 2.02
CA PRO A 102 16.63 3.20 3.44
C PRO A 102 18.15 3.11 3.60
N PHE A 103 18.71 3.80 4.60
CA PHE A 103 20.15 3.81 4.85
C PHE A 103 20.69 2.42 5.22
N SER A 104 19.87 1.59 5.87
CA SER A 104 20.16 0.19 6.15
C SER A 104 20.33 -0.67 4.90
N GLU A 105 19.84 -0.20 3.74
CA GLU A 105 19.70 -0.97 2.51
C GLU A 105 18.95 -2.30 2.73
N GLN A 106 17.96 -2.31 3.64
CA GLN A 106 17.15 -3.49 3.93
C GLN A 106 15.66 -3.20 3.69
N ALA A 107 15.05 -3.94 2.77
CA ALA A 107 13.62 -3.86 2.48
C ALA A 107 12.75 -4.31 3.65
N SER A 108 13.25 -5.21 4.51
CA SER A 108 12.58 -5.61 5.75
C SER A 108 12.31 -4.42 6.65
N ALA A 109 13.28 -3.51 6.83
CA ALA A 109 13.12 -2.31 7.63
C ALA A 109 11.94 -1.45 7.14
N VAL A 110 11.79 -1.30 5.82
CA VAL A 110 10.68 -0.56 5.21
C VAL A 110 9.33 -1.24 5.45
N VAL A 111 9.27 -2.57 5.31
CA VAL A 111 8.04 -3.34 5.57
C VAL A 111 7.66 -3.26 7.04
N ASP A 112 8.63 -3.32 7.95
CA ASP A 112 8.38 -3.30 9.39
C ASP A 112 7.85 -1.93 9.84
N VAL A 113 8.42 -0.82 9.37
CA VAL A 113 7.88 0.51 9.70
C VAL A 113 6.48 0.74 9.12
N LEU A 114 6.16 0.17 7.95
CA LEU A 114 4.79 0.24 7.40
C LEU A 114 3.81 -0.55 8.27
N ARG A 115 4.21 -1.74 8.76
CA ARG A 115 3.40 -2.54 9.70
C ARG A 115 3.19 -1.81 11.03
N MET A 116 4.23 -1.17 11.54
CA MET A 116 4.12 -0.31 12.72
C MET A 116 3.15 0.84 12.45
N GLY A 117 3.27 1.52 11.31
CA GLY A 117 2.35 2.58 10.90
C GLY A 117 0.89 2.12 10.83
N LEU A 118 0.62 0.92 10.29
CA LEU A 118 -0.73 0.32 10.30
C LEU A 118 -1.25 0.14 11.74
N SER A 119 -0.41 -0.41 12.62
CA SER A 119 -0.75 -0.65 14.03
C SER A 119 -1.03 0.67 14.77
N GLU A 120 -0.16 1.67 14.60
CA GLU A 120 -0.30 3.00 15.22
C GLU A 120 -1.58 3.73 14.78
N HIS A 121 -2.02 3.51 13.54
CA HIS A 121 -3.26 4.08 13.01
C HIS A 121 -4.51 3.23 13.31
N GLY A 122 -4.36 2.13 14.05
CA GLY A 122 -5.48 1.24 14.39
C GLY A 122 -6.07 0.49 13.20
N VAL A 123 -5.31 0.29 12.12
CA VAL A 123 -5.76 -0.49 10.96
C VAL A 123 -5.88 -1.96 11.36
N ARG A 124 -7.06 -2.55 11.13
CA ARG A 124 -7.26 -3.99 11.29
C ARG A 124 -6.68 -4.72 10.09
N VAL A 125 -5.67 -5.56 10.29
CA VAL A 125 -5.02 -6.32 9.22
C VAL A 125 -5.42 -7.79 9.32
N HIS A 126 -6.02 -8.33 8.26
CA HIS A 126 -6.33 -9.77 8.15
C HIS A 126 -5.61 -10.38 6.95
N THR A 127 -4.67 -11.27 7.25
CA THR A 127 -3.87 -12.03 6.27
C THR A 127 -4.49 -13.39 5.97
N GLY A 128 -4.06 -14.03 4.86
CA GLY A 128 -4.65 -15.28 4.40
C GLY A 128 -6.12 -15.13 4.01
N GLN A 129 -6.50 -13.96 3.49
CA GLN A 129 -7.85 -13.58 3.10
C GLN A 129 -7.87 -13.27 1.61
N LYS A 130 -7.93 -14.31 0.76
CA LYS A 130 -8.08 -14.11 -0.67
C LYS A 130 -9.51 -13.66 -0.98
N VAL A 131 -9.65 -12.45 -1.52
CA VAL A 131 -10.95 -11.91 -1.95
C VAL A 131 -11.37 -12.59 -3.25
N LEU A 132 -12.62 -13.06 -3.30
CA LEU A 132 -13.20 -13.77 -4.44
C LEU A 132 -14.15 -12.89 -5.24
N PHE A 133 -15.02 -12.13 -4.55
CA PHE A 133 -15.94 -11.20 -5.21
C PHE A 133 -16.26 -10.00 -4.32
N ILE A 134 -16.66 -8.91 -4.98
CA ILE A 134 -17.09 -7.67 -4.35
C ILE A 134 -18.44 -7.30 -4.96
N GLU A 135 -19.44 -7.10 -4.11
CA GLU A 135 -20.78 -6.69 -4.52
C GLU A 135 -21.13 -5.35 -3.87
N LYS A 136 -21.60 -4.38 -4.66
CA LYS A 136 -22.12 -3.11 -4.15
C LYS A 136 -23.64 -3.13 -4.14
N LYS A 137 -24.23 -2.97 -2.95
CA LYS A 137 -25.66 -2.63 -2.79
C LYS A 137 -25.75 -1.22 -2.19
N LYS A 138 -26.34 -1.09 -1.00
CA LYS A 138 -26.23 0.12 -0.18
C LYS A 138 -24.82 0.31 0.39
N ARG A 139 -24.17 -0.80 0.75
CA ARG A 139 -22.78 -0.91 1.22
C ARG A 139 -22.05 -1.93 0.35
N PHE A 140 -20.73 -1.98 0.47
CA PHE A 140 -19.90 -2.99 -0.19
C PHE A 140 -19.87 -4.26 0.65
N PHE A 141 -20.05 -5.40 -0.02
CA PHE A 141 -19.83 -6.72 0.54
C PHE A 141 -18.63 -7.36 -0.14
N VAL A 142 -17.65 -7.76 0.66
CA VAL A 142 -16.40 -8.36 0.19
C VAL A 142 -16.36 -9.80 0.69
N GLN A 143 -16.46 -10.76 -0.23
CA GLN A 143 -16.35 -12.18 0.11
C GLN A 143 -14.90 -12.64 -0.06
N THR A 144 -14.37 -13.30 0.97
CA THR A 144 -13.10 -14.02 0.91
C THR A 144 -13.34 -15.53 0.86
N GLU A 145 -12.27 -16.31 0.69
CA GLU A 145 -12.32 -17.77 0.83
C GLU A 145 -12.79 -18.25 2.22
N LYS A 146 -12.78 -17.38 3.24
CA LYS A 146 -13.07 -17.75 4.63
C LYS A 146 -14.36 -17.13 5.15
N GLU A 147 -14.59 -15.86 4.85
CA GLU A 147 -15.66 -15.09 5.47
C GLU A 147 -16.10 -13.90 4.61
N ARG A 148 -17.11 -13.18 5.09
CA ARG A 148 -17.68 -12.02 4.41
C ARG A 148 -17.49 -10.77 5.26
N TRP A 149 -17.07 -9.70 4.61
CA TRP A 149 -16.88 -8.38 5.20
C TRP A 149 -17.85 -7.37 4.58
N GLU A 150 -18.17 -6.32 5.34
CA GLU A 150 -19.02 -5.22 4.89
C GLU A 150 -18.36 -3.87 5.18
N GLY A 151 -18.47 -2.92 4.26
CA GLY A 151 -17.91 -1.59 4.40
C GLY A 151 -18.60 -0.53 3.55
N ASP A 152 -18.39 0.75 3.87
CA ASP A 152 -18.93 1.90 3.14
C ASP A 152 -18.12 2.24 1.89
N ALA A 153 -16.84 1.88 1.87
CA ALA A 153 -15.95 2.06 0.73
C ALA A 153 -14.97 0.90 0.58
N VAL A 154 -14.49 0.70 -0.65
CA VAL A 154 -13.46 -0.28 -0.99
C VAL A 154 -12.32 0.41 -1.75
N ILE A 155 -11.08 0.12 -1.37
CA ILE A 155 -9.86 0.50 -2.10
C ILE A 155 -9.22 -0.77 -2.65
N LEU A 156 -9.03 -0.83 -3.97
CA LEU A 156 -8.36 -1.95 -4.64
C LEU A 156 -6.87 -1.66 -4.81
N ALA A 157 -6.04 -2.51 -4.19
CA ALA A 157 -4.59 -2.41 -4.17
C ALA A 157 -3.92 -3.80 -4.36
N SER A 158 -4.55 -4.71 -5.11
CA SER A 158 -4.10 -6.10 -5.33
C SER A 158 -2.84 -6.22 -6.21
N GLY A 159 -2.44 -5.14 -6.88
CA GLY A 159 -1.28 -5.12 -7.77
C GLY A 159 -1.57 -5.70 -9.16
N GLY A 160 -0.51 -5.88 -9.96
CA GLY A 160 -0.61 -6.50 -11.29
C GLY A 160 -0.35 -8.00 -11.28
N LYS A 161 -0.01 -8.58 -12.44
CA LYS A 161 0.27 -10.03 -12.59
C LYS A 161 1.74 -10.43 -12.41
N ALA A 162 2.63 -9.46 -12.20
CA ALA A 162 4.06 -9.72 -12.07
C ALA A 162 4.42 -10.28 -10.68
N ALA A 163 5.29 -11.29 -10.66
CA ALA A 163 5.71 -12.02 -9.45
C ALA A 163 4.52 -12.70 -8.71
N PRO A 164 3.80 -13.64 -9.33
CA PRO A 164 2.61 -14.26 -8.74
C PRO A 164 2.86 -14.95 -7.39
N MET A 165 4.09 -15.45 -7.16
CA MET A 165 4.51 -16.04 -5.89
C MET A 165 4.38 -15.07 -4.70
N THR A 166 4.45 -13.75 -4.94
CA THR A 166 4.24 -12.73 -3.90
C THR A 166 2.78 -12.40 -3.64
N GLY A 167 1.83 -13.01 -4.37
CA GLY A 167 0.40 -12.70 -4.28
C GLY A 167 -0.05 -11.56 -5.21
N SER A 168 0.61 -11.40 -6.35
CA SER A 168 0.20 -10.44 -7.38
C SER A 168 -0.30 -11.23 -8.59
N ASP A 169 -1.58 -11.60 -8.59
CA ASP A 169 -2.24 -12.44 -9.61
C ASP A 169 -3.18 -11.67 -10.57
N GLY A 170 -3.33 -10.35 -10.37
CA GLY A 170 -4.10 -9.44 -11.23
C GLY A 170 -5.48 -9.13 -10.67
#